data_AF-A0A524BBQ6-F1
#
_entry.id   AF-A0A524BBQ6-F1
#
_cell.length_a   1.000
_cell.length_b   1.000
_cell.length_c   1.000
_cell.angle_alpha   90.00
_cell.angle_beta   90.00
_cell.angle_gamma   90.00
#
_symmetry.space_group_name_H-M   'P 1'
#
loop_
_entity.id
_entity.type
_entity.pdbx_description
1 polymer ?
#
loop_
_entity_poly.entity_id
_entity_poly.type
_entity_poly.pdbx_seq_one_letter_code
_entity_poly.pdbx_strand_id
1 'polypeptide(L)'
;MSPETAQSMRKLRRLNVIAGFAHLIQMILILILATDFTLPITASYMAGPPGTPLSDPVTLVDVRVAWGVAAFFGLSALFHFLVASPLFYGRYVAGLLEKHNNFRWVEYSLSSSIMIVLIAQIVGITDVAAIIAIFGVNVSMILFGWLQEKYVNPGGGLLPFWFGCIAGIVPWIIIVIFVIAPNSATPTETPAFVYGIIISLFILFNCFALVQYLQYKPVGKWSNYLRGERAYIVLSLVAKSALAWQVFAGTLVPPA
;
A
#
# COMPACT_ATOMS: atom_id res chain seq x y z
N MET A 1 23.29 24.97 0.37
CA MET A 1 23.30 23.52 0.08
C MET A 1 24.67 23.15 -0.47
N SER A 2 25.33 22.09 0.03
CA SER A 2 26.65 21.68 -0.49
C SER A 2 26.55 21.09 -1.90
N PRO A 3 27.64 21.06 -2.68
CA PRO A 3 27.66 20.46 -4.02
C PRO A 3 27.22 18.99 -4.04
N GLU A 4 27.62 18.22 -3.03
CA GLU A 4 27.25 16.80 -2.87
C GLU A 4 25.75 16.62 -2.62
N THR A 5 25.16 17.47 -1.77
CA THR A 5 23.72 17.46 -1.52
C THR A 5 22.96 17.83 -2.79
N ALA A 6 23.41 18.85 -3.53
CA ALA A 6 22.79 19.23 -4.80
C ALA A 6 22.86 18.11 -5.85
N GLN A 7 23.99 17.40 -5.92
CA GLN A 7 24.12 16.22 -6.77
C GLN A 7 23.18 15.09 -6.33
N SER A 8 23.06 14.84 -5.03
CA SER A 8 22.13 13.85 -4.47
C SER A 8 20.67 14.16 -4.82
N MET A 9 20.26 15.43 -4.74
CA MET A 9 18.91 15.87 -5.10
C MET A 9 18.63 15.69 -6.59
N ARG A 10 19.60 15.99 -7.47
CA ARG A 10 19.47 15.74 -8.92
C ARG A 10 19.30 14.26 -9.24
N LYS A 11 20.11 13.39 -8.61
CA LYS A 11 19.98 11.93 -8.73
C LYS A 11 18.61 11.45 -8.25
N LEU A 12 18.10 12.02 -7.17
CA LEU A 12 16.80 11.67 -6.61
C LEU A 12 15.63 12.12 -7.47
N ARG A 13 15.73 13.31 -8.10
CA ARG A 13 14.77 13.76 -9.12
C ARG A 13 14.71 12.77 -10.28
N ARG A 14 15.87 12.38 -10.81
CA ARG A 14 15.96 11.38 -11.89
C ARG A 14 15.35 10.04 -11.45
N LEU A 15 15.61 9.60 -10.23
CA LEU A 15 15.02 8.37 -9.68
C LEU A 15 13.49 8.44 -9.62
N ASN A 16 12.92 9.56 -9.17
CA ASN A 16 11.46 9.77 -9.18
C ASN A 16 10.91 9.71 -10.61
N VAL A 17 11.53 10.36 -11.59
CA VAL A 17 11.08 10.29 -12.99
C VAL A 17 11.09 8.84 -13.51
N ILE A 18 12.17 8.09 -13.25
CA ILE A 18 12.29 6.69 -13.66
C ILE A 18 11.21 5.84 -12.99
N ALA A 19 11.01 5.98 -11.68
CA ALA A 19 9.97 5.26 -10.95
C ALA A 19 8.56 5.62 -11.46
N GLY A 20 8.31 6.91 -11.74
CA GLY A 20 7.05 7.38 -12.29
C GLY A 20 6.72 6.73 -13.63
N PHE A 21 7.68 6.66 -14.56
CA PHE A 21 7.49 5.95 -15.83
C PHE A 21 7.34 4.43 -15.63
N ALA A 22 8.09 3.82 -14.71
CA ALA A 22 7.96 2.40 -14.41
C ALA A 22 6.57 2.03 -13.88
N HIS A 23 5.97 2.88 -13.03
CA HIS A 23 4.58 2.70 -12.60
C HIS A 23 3.58 2.95 -13.73
N LEU A 24 3.78 4.02 -14.52
CA LEU A 24 2.89 4.36 -15.64
C LEU A 24 2.83 3.26 -16.70
N ILE A 25 3.98 2.69 -17.08
CA ILE A 25 4.05 1.60 -18.06
C ILE A 25 3.28 0.38 -17.53
N GLN A 26 3.49 0.00 -16.27
CA GLN A 26 2.76 -1.13 -15.67
C GLN A 26 1.26 -0.88 -15.57
N MET A 27 0.83 0.35 -15.25
CA MET A 27 -0.58 0.74 -15.29
C MET A 27 -1.19 0.50 -16.68
N ILE A 28 -0.51 0.99 -17.73
CA ILE A 28 -0.98 0.84 -19.12
C ILE A 28 -1.03 -0.64 -19.51
N LEU A 29 0.00 -1.43 -19.16
CA LEU A 29 0.02 -2.87 -19.44
C LEU A 29 -1.16 -3.59 -18.78
N ILE A 30 -1.43 -3.32 -17.50
CA ILE A 30 -2.58 -3.92 -16.80
C ILE A 30 -3.90 -3.55 -17.48
N LEU A 31 -4.09 -2.27 -17.84
CA LEU A 31 -5.33 -1.81 -18.48
C LEU A 31 -5.57 -2.41 -19.88
N ILE A 32 -4.50 -2.75 -20.60
CA ILE A 32 -4.59 -3.34 -21.94
C ILE A 32 -4.76 -4.86 -21.86
N LEU A 33 -4.08 -5.52 -20.93
CA LEU A 33 -3.94 -6.98 -20.93
C LEU A 33 -4.96 -7.71 -20.03
N ALA A 34 -5.53 -7.03 -19.04
CA ALA A 34 -6.39 -7.67 -18.04
C ALA A 34 -7.79 -7.98 -18.56
N THR A 35 -8.37 -9.09 -18.08
CA THR A 35 -9.81 -9.38 -18.23
C THR A 35 -10.69 -8.43 -17.43
N ASP A 36 -12.00 -8.58 -17.58
CA ASP A 36 -13.02 -7.83 -16.86
C ASP A 36 -13.38 -8.45 -15.50
N PHE A 37 -12.54 -9.32 -14.94
CA PHE A 37 -12.75 -9.98 -13.64
C PHE A 37 -13.12 -8.99 -12.53
N THR A 38 -14.22 -9.28 -11.83
CA THR A 38 -14.77 -8.48 -10.75
C THR A 38 -14.78 -9.23 -9.42
N LEU A 39 -14.73 -8.48 -8.33
CA LEU A 39 -15.03 -8.96 -6.98
C LEU A 39 -16.17 -8.13 -6.38
N PRO A 40 -17.17 -8.76 -5.75
CA PRO A 40 -18.33 -8.05 -5.22
C PRO A 40 -17.98 -7.34 -3.91
N ILE A 41 -18.64 -6.20 -3.69
CA ILE A 41 -18.80 -5.58 -2.38
C ILE A 41 -20.23 -5.81 -1.95
N THR A 42 -20.42 -6.40 -0.77
CA THR A 42 -21.72 -6.84 -0.26
C THR A 42 -22.08 -6.15 1.06
N ALA A 43 -23.35 -6.24 1.44
CA ALA A 43 -23.82 -5.89 2.78
C ALA A 43 -24.88 -6.89 3.26
N SER A 44 -24.85 -7.24 4.54
CA SER A 44 -25.88 -8.01 5.20
C SER A 44 -26.63 -7.14 6.20
N TYR A 45 -27.95 -7.03 6.04
CA TYR A 45 -28.79 -6.17 6.89
C TYR A 45 -29.50 -6.96 7.99
N MET A 46 -29.85 -6.27 9.08
CA MET A 46 -30.64 -6.86 10.15
C MET A 46 -31.99 -7.36 9.62
N ALA A 47 -32.28 -8.63 9.85
CA ALA A 47 -33.59 -9.24 9.54
C ALA A 47 -34.57 -9.16 10.72
N GLY A 48 -34.13 -8.69 11.89
CA GLY A 48 -34.89 -8.65 13.13
C GLY A 48 -34.08 -8.06 14.30
N PRO A 49 -34.53 -8.23 15.55
CA PRO A 49 -33.82 -7.76 16.74
C PRO A 49 -32.38 -8.35 16.86
N PRO A 50 -31.45 -7.69 17.58
CA PRO A 50 -30.09 -8.20 17.78
C PRO A 50 -30.06 -9.64 18.28
N GLY A 51 -29.20 -10.47 17.67
CA GLY A 51 -29.14 -11.93 17.90
C GLY A 51 -29.95 -12.76 16.90
N THR A 52 -30.81 -12.13 16.09
CA THR A 52 -31.41 -12.76 14.91
C THR A 52 -30.33 -12.90 13.82
N PRO A 53 -30.28 -14.01 13.07
CA PRO A 53 -29.42 -14.12 11.89
C PRO A 53 -29.61 -12.93 10.93
N LEU A 54 -28.52 -12.49 10.31
CA LEU A 54 -28.60 -11.45 9.29
C LEU A 54 -29.32 -11.97 8.05
N SER A 55 -29.84 -11.03 7.25
CA SER A 55 -30.31 -11.36 5.90
C SER A 55 -29.15 -11.81 5.02
N ASP A 56 -29.47 -12.59 3.99
CA ASP A 56 -28.48 -12.97 2.98
C ASP A 56 -27.77 -11.72 2.41
N PRO A 57 -26.44 -11.80 2.16
CA PRO A 57 -25.70 -10.66 1.64
C PRO A 57 -26.27 -10.19 0.30
N VAL A 58 -26.48 -8.88 0.16
CA VAL A 58 -26.81 -8.25 -1.13
C VAL A 58 -25.57 -7.62 -1.73
N THR A 59 -25.37 -7.76 -3.04
CA THR A 59 -24.29 -7.07 -3.77
C THR A 59 -24.63 -5.61 -3.95
N LEU A 60 -23.75 -4.73 -3.47
CA LEU A 60 -23.86 -3.29 -3.64
C LEU A 60 -23.21 -2.83 -4.95
N VAL A 61 -22.01 -3.37 -5.24
CA VAL A 61 -21.23 -3.03 -6.44
C VAL A 61 -20.23 -4.14 -6.76
N ASP A 62 -20.03 -4.40 -8.04
CA ASP A 62 -18.94 -5.24 -8.55
C ASP A 62 -17.75 -4.38 -8.95
N VAL A 63 -16.61 -4.61 -8.31
CA VAL A 63 -15.39 -3.85 -8.57
C VAL A 63 -14.47 -4.64 -9.49
N ARG A 64 -14.13 -4.05 -10.64
CA ARG A 64 -13.13 -4.62 -11.56
C ARG A 64 -11.75 -4.56 -10.92
N VAL A 65 -11.13 -5.72 -10.70
CA VAL A 65 -9.84 -5.83 -10.01
C VAL A 65 -8.74 -5.08 -10.76
N ALA A 66 -8.75 -5.12 -12.10
CA ALA A 66 -7.80 -4.40 -12.94
C ALA A 66 -7.81 -2.88 -12.68
N TRP A 67 -8.97 -2.29 -12.33
CA TRP A 67 -9.09 -0.86 -12.06
C TRP A 67 -8.45 -0.50 -10.72
N GLY A 68 -8.60 -1.35 -9.69
CA GLY A 68 -7.88 -1.18 -8.43
C GLY A 68 -6.37 -1.27 -8.61
N VAL A 69 -5.90 -2.23 -9.42
CA VAL A 69 -4.48 -2.38 -9.75
C VAL A 69 -3.94 -1.15 -10.49
N ALA A 70 -4.65 -0.70 -11.53
CA ALA A 70 -4.29 0.49 -12.27
C ALA A 70 -4.31 1.75 -11.39
N ALA A 71 -5.26 1.86 -10.45
CA ALA A 71 -5.37 3.01 -9.56
C ALA A 71 -4.13 3.18 -8.66
N PHE A 72 -3.63 2.12 -8.02
CA PHE A 72 -2.44 2.27 -7.18
C PHE A 72 -1.17 2.57 -7.99
N PHE A 73 -1.06 2.09 -9.23
CA PHE A 73 0.04 2.47 -10.12
C PHE A 73 -0.07 3.92 -10.57
N GLY A 74 -1.27 4.34 -10.97
CA GLY A 74 -1.55 5.71 -11.40
C GLY A 74 -1.26 6.73 -10.30
N LEU A 75 -1.62 6.42 -9.05
CA LEU A 75 -1.29 7.24 -7.89
C LEU A 75 0.22 7.38 -7.72
N SER A 76 0.99 6.28 -7.73
CA SER A 76 2.45 6.38 -7.62
C SER A 76 3.08 7.14 -8.79
N ALA A 77 2.65 6.86 -10.02
CA ALA A 77 3.13 7.58 -11.20
C ALA A 77 2.88 9.09 -11.08
N LEU A 78 1.65 9.47 -10.71
CA LEU A 78 1.26 10.87 -10.49
C LEU A 78 2.16 11.54 -9.47
N PHE A 79 2.34 10.97 -8.28
CA PHE A 79 3.12 11.60 -7.21
C PHE A 79 4.61 11.65 -7.54
N HIS A 80 5.16 10.64 -8.22
CA HIS A 80 6.54 10.68 -8.70
C HIS A 80 6.77 11.80 -9.72
N PHE A 81 5.85 11.98 -10.68
CA PHE A 81 5.93 13.11 -11.61
C PHE A 81 5.68 14.44 -10.93
N LEU A 82 4.77 14.49 -9.95
CA LEU A 82 4.49 15.68 -9.15
C LEU A 82 5.76 16.14 -8.44
N VAL A 83 6.42 15.30 -7.65
CA VAL A 83 7.65 15.68 -6.92
C VAL A 83 8.83 15.96 -7.85
N ALA A 84 8.85 15.40 -9.07
CA ALA A 84 9.87 15.71 -10.08
C ALA A 84 9.57 16.96 -10.92
N SER A 85 8.34 17.49 -10.86
CA SER A 85 7.90 18.64 -11.66
C SER A 85 8.56 19.95 -11.20
N PRO A 86 8.76 20.93 -12.09
CA PRO A 86 9.29 22.24 -11.70
C PRO A 86 8.47 22.93 -10.60
N LEU A 87 7.16 22.71 -10.57
CA LEU A 87 6.23 23.35 -9.64
C LEU A 87 6.38 22.87 -8.19
N PHE A 88 6.65 21.57 -7.98
CA PHE A 88 6.70 20.97 -6.65
C PHE A 88 8.08 20.49 -6.21
N TYR A 89 9.04 20.36 -7.13
CA TYR A 89 10.38 19.86 -6.80
C TYR A 89 11.08 20.70 -5.72
N GLY A 90 10.89 22.03 -5.71
CA GLY A 90 11.41 22.90 -4.66
C GLY A 90 10.87 22.55 -3.26
N ARG A 91 9.54 22.32 -3.15
CA ARG A 91 8.89 21.92 -1.89
C ARG A 91 9.33 20.53 -1.44
N TYR A 92 9.45 19.60 -2.38
CA TYR A 92 9.98 18.27 -2.12
C TYR A 92 11.41 18.32 -1.56
N VAL A 93 12.32 19.04 -2.23
CA VAL A 93 13.71 19.20 -1.76
C VAL A 93 13.77 19.86 -0.38
N ALA A 94 12.99 20.92 -0.13
CA ALA A 94 12.94 21.57 1.17
C ALA A 94 12.52 20.59 2.28
N GLY A 95 11.47 19.79 2.05
CA GLY A 95 11.04 18.78 3.01
C GLY A 95 12.09 17.71 3.30
N LEU A 96 12.79 17.22 2.26
CA LEU A 96 13.84 16.24 2.45
C LEU A 96 15.03 16.78 3.26
N LEU A 97 15.36 18.07 3.13
CA LEU A 97 16.40 18.72 3.94
C LEU A 97 15.97 18.83 5.41
N GLU A 98 14.67 18.95 5.65
CA GLU A 98 14.03 18.91 6.97
C GLU A 98 13.67 17.48 7.43
N LYS A 99 14.12 16.45 6.69
CA LYS A 99 13.91 15.03 7.01
C LYS A 99 12.45 14.56 7.03
N HIS A 100 11.61 15.14 6.16
CA HIS A 100 10.26 14.67 5.92
C HIS A 100 9.92 14.55 4.43
N ASN A 101 8.92 13.74 4.12
CA ASN A 101 8.33 13.68 2.79
C ASN A 101 6.81 13.50 2.87
N ASN A 102 6.10 14.63 2.95
CA ASN A 102 4.63 14.64 3.00
C ASN A 102 3.98 14.04 1.73
N PHE A 103 4.61 14.17 0.56
CA PHE A 103 4.09 13.59 -0.69
C PHE A 103 4.02 12.07 -0.62
N ARG A 104 5.03 11.42 -0.01
CA ARG A 104 5.06 9.97 0.20
C ARG A 104 3.88 9.51 1.05
N TRP A 105 3.61 10.19 2.15
CA TRP A 105 2.54 9.79 3.06
C TRP A 105 1.15 10.02 2.47
N VAL A 106 0.95 11.07 1.67
CA VAL A 106 -0.31 11.26 0.93
C VAL A 106 -0.49 10.19 -0.15
N GLU A 107 0.57 9.85 -0.88
CA GLU A 107 0.48 8.79 -1.90
C GLU A 107 0.22 7.42 -1.26
N TYR A 108 0.98 7.05 -0.23
CA TYR A 108 0.85 5.74 0.42
C TYR A 108 -0.48 5.58 1.14
N SER A 109 -1.07 6.65 1.68
CA SER A 109 -2.37 6.55 2.38
C SER A 109 -3.47 6.10 1.44
N LEU A 110 -3.37 6.46 0.16
CA LEU A 110 -4.31 6.03 -0.87
C LEU A 110 -3.86 4.71 -1.50
N SER A 111 -2.65 4.65 -2.04
CA SER A 111 -2.21 3.50 -2.85
C SER A 111 -2.07 2.22 -2.03
N SER A 112 -1.43 2.26 -0.86
CA SER A 112 -1.29 1.06 -0.02
C SER A 112 -2.64 0.60 0.55
N SER A 113 -3.58 1.53 0.76
CA SER A 113 -4.94 1.20 1.23
C SER A 113 -5.77 0.54 0.14
N ILE A 114 -5.63 0.97 -1.12
CA ILE A 114 -6.20 0.24 -2.27
C ILE A 114 -5.58 -1.16 -2.36
N MET A 115 -4.24 -1.27 -2.23
CA MET A 115 -3.54 -2.55 -2.29
C MET A 115 -4.06 -3.53 -1.23
N ILE A 116 -4.18 -3.12 0.04
CA ILE A 116 -4.62 -4.02 1.11
C ILE A 116 -6.10 -4.39 0.98
N VAL A 117 -6.95 -3.49 0.46
CA VAL A 117 -8.34 -3.83 0.11
C VAL A 117 -8.40 -4.89 -0.98
N LEU A 118 -7.59 -4.79 -2.04
CA LEU A 118 -7.53 -5.83 -3.07
C LEU A 118 -7.09 -7.17 -2.50
N ILE A 119 -6.07 -7.19 -1.63
CA ILE A 119 -5.63 -8.42 -0.95
C ILE A 119 -6.75 -9.00 -0.09
N ALA A 120 -7.48 -8.15 0.65
CA ALA A 120 -8.62 -8.57 1.45
C ALA A 120 -9.74 -9.19 0.60
N GLN A 121 -10.09 -8.57 -0.53
CA GLN A 121 -11.10 -9.11 -1.44
C GLN A 121 -10.66 -10.44 -2.06
N ILE A 122 -9.37 -10.62 -2.37
CA ILE A 122 -8.83 -11.89 -2.92
C ILE A 122 -9.00 -13.06 -1.94
N VAL A 123 -8.97 -12.80 -0.62
CA VAL A 123 -9.26 -13.82 0.40
C VAL A 123 -10.75 -13.92 0.75
N GLY A 124 -11.63 -13.30 -0.04
CA GLY A 124 -13.08 -13.41 0.09
C GLY A 124 -13.74 -12.40 1.03
N ILE A 125 -13.05 -11.34 1.45
CA ILE A 125 -13.67 -10.27 2.25
C ILE A 125 -14.46 -9.35 1.32
N THR A 126 -15.79 -9.47 1.35
CA THR A 126 -16.71 -8.69 0.50
C THR A 126 -17.51 -7.64 1.25
N ASP A 127 -17.66 -7.77 2.58
CA ASP A 127 -18.48 -6.86 3.38
C ASP A 127 -17.97 -5.40 3.31
N VAL A 128 -18.88 -4.48 2.99
CA VAL A 128 -18.57 -3.07 2.79
C VAL A 128 -18.02 -2.40 4.05
N ALA A 129 -18.50 -2.76 5.24
CA ALA A 129 -18.01 -2.19 6.49
C ALA A 129 -16.59 -2.68 6.78
N ALA A 130 -16.30 -3.97 6.55
CA ALA A 130 -14.96 -4.53 6.65
C ALA A 130 -13.98 -3.86 5.67
N ILE A 131 -14.37 -3.66 4.42
CA ILE A 131 -13.54 -2.99 3.40
C ILE A 131 -13.23 -1.55 3.81
N ILE A 132 -14.24 -0.78 4.25
CA ILE A 132 -14.05 0.60 4.72
C ILE A 132 -13.13 0.64 5.94
N ALA A 133 -13.32 -0.27 6.90
CA ALA A 133 -12.50 -0.34 8.10
C ALA A 133 -11.04 -0.70 7.79
N ILE A 134 -10.80 -1.69 6.91
CA ILE A 134 -9.47 -2.08 6.44
C ILE A 134 -8.77 -0.92 5.73
N PHE A 135 -9.48 -0.22 4.85
CA PHE A 135 -8.96 0.96 4.18
C PHE A 135 -8.58 2.05 5.20
N GLY A 136 -9.50 2.38 6.11
CA GLY A 136 -9.31 3.43 7.11
C GLY A 136 -8.18 3.14 8.11
N VAL A 137 -8.04 1.90 8.58
CA VAL A 137 -6.96 1.53 9.51
C VAL A 137 -5.61 1.51 8.80
N ASN A 138 -5.56 1.14 7.51
CA ASN A 138 -4.32 1.23 6.73
C ASN A 138 -3.94 2.69 6.42
N VAL A 139 -4.90 3.56 6.11
CA VAL A 139 -4.68 5.02 6.06
C VAL A 139 -4.08 5.49 7.39
N SER A 140 -4.64 5.05 8.51
CA SER A 140 -4.17 5.43 9.86
C SER A 140 -2.71 5.01 10.10
N MET A 141 -2.31 3.80 9.71
CA MET A 141 -0.91 3.35 9.74
C MET A 141 0.02 4.35 9.04
N ILE A 142 -0.34 4.79 7.83
CA ILE A 142 0.44 5.74 7.05
C ILE A 142 0.48 7.11 7.73
N LEU A 143 -0.66 7.61 8.23
CA LEU A 143 -0.72 8.88 8.95
C LEU A 143 0.13 8.87 10.22
N PHE A 144 0.25 7.74 10.92
CA PHE A 144 1.17 7.61 12.04
C PHE A 144 2.65 7.70 11.63
N GLY A 145 3.02 7.15 10.47
CA GLY A 145 4.35 7.39 9.88
C GLY A 145 4.58 8.86 9.55
N TRP A 146 3.57 9.54 9.02
CA TRP A 146 3.64 10.99 8.83
C TRP A 146 3.82 11.74 10.16
N LEU A 147 3.06 11.39 11.20
CA LEU A 147 3.21 12.01 12.53
C LEU A 147 4.61 11.77 13.11
N GLN A 148 5.22 10.60 12.87
CA GLN A 148 6.60 10.31 13.23
C GLN A 148 7.57 11.30 12.54
N GLU A 149 7.40 11.54 11.24
CA GLU A 149 8.19 12.52 10.48
C GLU A 149 7.95 13.97 10.88
N LYS A 150 6.72 14.31 11.22
CA LYS A 150 6.32 15.70 11.52
C LYS A 150 6.78 16.16 12.91
N TYR A 151 6.70 15.29 13.91
CA TYR A 151 6.86 15.69 15.31
C TYR A 151 8.14 15.18 15.97
N VAL A 152 8.85 14.26 15.34
CA VAL A 152 10.03 13.64 15.94
C VAL A 152 11.23 13.76 15.01
N ASN A 153 12.37 14.14 15.59
CA ASN A 153 13.66 14.11 14.90
C ASN A 153 14.30 12.71 15.04
N PRO A 154 15.08 12.24 14.04
CA PRO A 154 15.86 11.02 14.17
C PRO A 154 16.72 10.99 15.45
N GLY A 155 16.68 9.88 16.17
CA GLY A 155 17.25 9.73 17.52
C GLY A 155 16.24 9.95 18.65
N GLY A 156 15.05 10.48 18.35
CA GLY A 156 13.95 10.65 19.31
C GLY A 156 13.11 9.40 19.56
N GLY A 157 11.94 9.59 20.19
CA GLY A 157 10.99 8.53 20.49
C GLY A 157 10.35 7.89 19.25
N LEU A 158 9.74 6.72 19.44
CA LEU A 158 9.10 5.93 18.37
C LEU A 158 7.60 5.73 18.62
N LEU A 159 6.97 6.57 19.43
CA LEU A 159 5.57 6.36 19.83
C LEU A 159 4.62 6.41 18.61
N PRO A 160 4.66 7.41 17.71
CA PRO A 160 3.87 7.38 16.49
C PRO A 160 4.17 6.15 15.62
N PHE A 161 5.45 5.78 15.46
CA PHE A 161 5.84 4.56 14.75
C PHE A 161 5.13 3.31 15.31
N TRP A 162 5.11 3.13 16.63
CA TRP A 162 4.46 1.98 17.25
C TRP A 162 2.93 1.99 17.10
N PHE A 163 2.30 3.17 17.17
CA PHE A 163 0.87 3.29 16.83
C PHE A 163 0.61 2.92 15.36
N GLY A 164 1.52 3.31 14.46
CA GLY A 164 1.52 2.86 13.07
C GLY A 164 1.59 1.34 12.94
N CYS A 165 2.48 0.68 13.68
CA CYS A 165 2.56 -0.79 13.69
C CYS A 165 1.29 -1.46 14.21
N ILE A 166 0.67 -0.92 15.27
CA ILE A 166 -0.60 -1.44 15.81
C ILE A 166 -1.72 -1.31 14.79
N ALA A 167 -1.86 -0.15 14.14
CA ALA A 167 -2.85 0.02 13.08
C ALA A 167 -2.54 -0.87 11.87
N GLY A 168 -1.26 -0.95 11.49
CA GLY A 168 -0.80 -1.65 10.29
C GLY A 168 -0.92 -3.16 10.35
N ILE A 169 -0.87 -3.78 11.54
CA ILE A 169 -1.01 -5.24 11.68
C ILE A 169 -2.47 -5.71 11.60
N VAL A 170 -3.45 -4.84 11.88
CA VAL A 170 -4.88 -5.20 11.93
C VAL A 170 -5.39 -5.81 10.62
N PRO A 171 -5.18 -5.22 9.43
CA PRO A 171 -5.61 -5.84 8.18
C PRO A 171 -5.03 -7.24 7.96
N TRP A 172 -3.76 -7.45 8.32
CA TRP A 172 -3.10 -8.75 8.16
C TRP A 172 -3.68 -9.81 9.07
N ILE A 173 -4.04 -9.47 10.31
CA ILE A 173 -4.74 -10.38 11.22
C ILE A 173 -6.09 -10.78 10.62
N ILE A 174 -6.86 -9.82 10.09
CA ILE A 174 -8.15 -10.10 9.44
C ILE A 174 -7.95 -11.05 8.24
N ILE A 175 -6.98 -10.76 7.37
CA ILE A 175 -6.66 -11.59 6.20
C ILE A 175 -6.27 -13.02 6.62
N VAL A 176 -5.43 -13.17 7.65
CA VAL A 176 -5.02 -14.49 8.15
C VAL A 176 -6.21 -15.27 8.71
N ILE A 177 -7.14 -14.63 9.41
CA ILE A 177 -8.36 -15.28 9.89
C ILE A 177 -9.17 -15.86 8.71
N PHE A 178 -9.32 -15.10 7.63
CA PHE A 178 -10.06 -15.55 6.43
C PHE A 178 -9.36 -16.71 5.72
N VAL A 179 -8.03 -16.72 5.70
CA VAL A 179 -7.25 -17.83 5.11
C VAL A 179 -7.28 -19.09 5.97
N ILE A 180 -7.19 -18.94 7.30
CA ILE A 180 -7.29 -20.07 8.24
C ILE A 180 -8.72 -20.64 8.24
N ALA A 181 -9.73 -19.78 8.02
CA ALA A 181 -11.15 -20.12 7.99
C ALA A 181 -11.59 -20.98 9.21
N PRO A 182 -11.39 -20.48 10.45
CA PRO A 182 -11.72 -21.24 11.65
C PRO A 182 -13.21 -21.64 11.65
N ASN A 183 -13.49 -22.90 11.99
CA ASN A 183 -14.83 -23.51 12.00
C ASN A 183 -15.51 -23.61 10.63
N SER A 184 -14.75 -23.54 9.52
CA SER A 184 -15.30 -23.82 8.19
C SER A 184 -15.86 -25.25 8.14
N ALA A 185 -17.09 -25.40 7.65
CA ALA A 185 -17.75 -26.71 7.47
C ALA A 185 -17.15 -27.53 6.33
N THR A 186 -16.43 -26.87 5.41
CA THR A 186 -15.76 -27.49 4.25
C THR A 186 -14.27 -27.18 4.27
N PRO A 187 -13.41 -28.08 3.77
CA PRO A 187 -12.01 -27.74 3.52
C PRO A 187 -11.94 -26.52 2.59
N THR A 188 -11.34 -25.43 3.07
CA THR A 188 -11.12 -24.23 2.25
C THR A 188 -9.82 -24.41 1.46
N GLU A 189 -9.93 -24.72 0.18
CA GLU A 189 -8.76 -24.71 -0.71
C GLU A 189 -8.46 -23.27 -1.15
N THR A 190 -7.63 -22.58 -0.36
CA THR A 190 -7.09 -21.27 -0.77
C THR A 190 -6.08 -21.49 -1.90
N PRO A 191 -6.21 -20.83 -3.07
CA PRO A 191 -5.27 -21.02 -4.17
C PRO A 191 -3.84 -20.63 -3.80
N ALA A 192 -2.84 -21.36 -4.33
CA ALA A 192 -1.43 -21.14 -4.00
C ALA A 192 -0.93 -19.70 -4.26
N PHE A 193 -1.42 -19.05 -5.31
CA PHE A 193 -1.03 -17.66 -5.63
C PHE A 193 -1.49 -16.66 -4.55
N VAL A 194 -2.59 -16.95 -3.84
CA VAL A 194 -3.10 -16.11 -2.75
C VAL A 194 -2.13 -16.14 -1.57
N TYR A 195 -1.62 -17.32 -1.20
CA TYR A 195 -0.54 -17.42 -0.20
C TYR A 195 0.72 -16.67 -0.64
N GLY A 196 1.09 -16.77 -1.92
CA GLY A 196 2.21 -16.02 -2.50
C GLY A 196 2.06 -14.51 -2.31
N ILE A 197 0.88 -13.97 -2.64
CA ILE A 197 0.54 -12.55 -2.43
C ILE A 197 0.68 -12.19 -0.96
N ILE A 198 0.03 -12.93 -0.06
CA ILE A 198 -0.01 -12.58 1.37
C ILE A 198 1.40 -12.56 1.96
N ILE A 199 2.19 -13.62 1.75
CA ILE A 199 3.53 -13.74 2.32
C ILE A 199 4.46 -12.67 1.76
N SER A 200 4.48 -12.50 0.43
CA SER A 200 5.38 -11.55 -0.22
C SER A 200 5.04 -10.11 0.18
N LEU A 201 3.76 -9.73 0.17
CA LEU A 201 3.36 -8.36 0.51
C LEU A 201 3.46 -8.10 2.02
N PHE A 202 3.23 -9.09 2.88
CA PHE A 202 3.45 -8.93 4.32
C PHE A 202 4.92 -8.60 4.63
N ILE A 203 5.85 -9.34 4.01
CA ILE A 203 7.30 -9.07 4.15
C ILE A 203 7.62 -7.66 3.66
N LEU A 204 7.10 -7.27 2.49
CA LEU A 204 7.36 -5.96 1.91
C LEU A 204 6.80 -4.83 2.78
N PHE A 205 5.59 -4.95 3.33
CA PHE A 205 5.02 -3.98 4.28
C PHE A 205 5.90 -3.83 5.53
N ASN A 206 6.43 -4.94 6.05
CA ASN A 206 7.40 -4.90 7.16
C ASN A 206 8.72 -4.22 6.76
N CYS A 207 9.17 -4.34 5.50
CA CYS A 207 10.32 -3.58 5.01
C CYS A 207 10.07 -2.07 5.01
N PHE A 208 8.86 -1.59 4.70
CA PHE A 208 8.52 -0.16 4.83
C PHE A 208 8.64 0.30 6.28
N ALA A 209 8.08 -0.45 7.23
CA ALA A 209 8.22 -0.14 8.66
C ALA A 209 9.69 -0.14 9.10
N LEU A 210 10.48 -1.12 8.64
CA LEU A 210 11.90 -1.22 8.94
C LEU A 210 12.69 -0.01 8.45
N VAL A 211 12.38 0.53 7.26
CA VAL A 211 13.02 1.77 6.77
C VAL A 211 12.79 2.93 7.73
N GLN A 212 11.55 3.16 8.17
CA GLN A 212 11.25 4.22 9.14
C GLN A 212 11.98 4.00 10.46
N TYR A 213 11.93 2.77 10.99
CA TYR A 213 12.60 2.40 12.22
C TYR A 213 14.12 2.69 12.16
N LEU A 214 14.78 2.28 11.07
CA LEU A 214 16.22 2.48 10.90
C LEU A 214 16.59 3.95 10.67
N GLN A 215 15.75 4.73 9.98
CA GLN A 215 15.93 6.18 9.84
C GLN A 215 15.83 6.89 11.19
N TYR A 216 14.95 6.43 12.09
CA TYR A 216 14.71 7.04 13.39
C TYR A 216 15.60 6.53 14.52
N LYS A 217 16.24 5.36 14.37
CA LYS A 217 17.32 4.86 15.22
C LYS A 217 18.74 5.28 14.78
N PRO A 218 18.85 6.28 13.91
CA PRO A 218 19.89 6.48 12.88
C PRO A 218 21.10 5.52 12.89
N VAL A 219 20.89 4.23 12.60
CA VAL A 219 21.98 3.22 12.63
C VAL A 219 22.78 3.21 11.32
N GLY A 220 24.09 3.41 11.40
CA GLY A 220 25.00 3.31 10.24
C GLY A 220 24.61 4.25 9.10
N LYS A 221 24.52 3.75 7.85
CA LYS A 221 24.18 4.60 6.69
C LYS A 221 22.72 5.10 6.69
N TRP A 222 21.87 4.65 7.61
CA TRP A 222 20.47 5.13 7.75
C TRP A 222 20.37 6.48 8.47
N SER A 223 21.47 6.96 9.08
CA SER A 223 21.62 8.35 9.53
C SER A 223 21.43 9.38 8.40
N ASN A 224 21.71 8.98 7.15
CA ASN A 224 21.39 9.79 5.98
C ASN A 224 19.93 9.57 5.55
N TYR A 225 19.07 10.56 5.80
CA TYR A 225 17.65 10.50 5.46
C TYR A 225 17.39 10.16 3.98
N LEU A 226 18.23 10.68 3.06
CA LEU A 226 18.08 10.42 1.63
C LEU A 226 18.31 8.94 1.26
N ARG A 227 18.97 8.15 2.12
CA ARG A 227 19.05 6.70 1.93
C ARG A 227 17.68 6.05 2.08
N GLY A 228 16.95 6.42 3.14
CA GLY A 228 15.61 5.90 3.38
C GLY A 228 14.62 6.37 2.32
N GLU A 229 14.71 7.62 1.87
CA GLU A 229 13.90 8.11 0.74
C GLU A 229 14.11 7.27 -0.53
N ARG A 230 15.36 6.92 -0.88
CA ARG A 230 15.63 6.01 -2.01
C ARG A 230 15.07 4.61 -1.77
N ALA A 231 15.20 4.10 -0.55
CA ALA A 231 14.66 2.78 -0.18
C ALA A 231 13.14 2.75 -0.34
N TYR A 232 12.43 3.80 0.09
CA TYR A 232 10.99 3.91 -0.09
C TYR A 232 10.58 3.92 -1.57
N ILE A 233 11.26 4.69 -2.42
CA ILE A 233 10.96 4.70 -3.86
C ILE A 233 11.11 3.31 -4.47
N VAL A 234 12.19 2.59 -4.13
CA VAL A 234 12.42 1.22 -4.62
C VAL A 234 11.39 0.25 -4.06
N LEU A 235 11.11 0.28 -2.76
CA LEU A 235 10.11 -0.58 -2.13
C LEU A 235 8.71 -0.35 -2.70
N SER A 236 8.33 0.91 -2.98
CA SER A 236 7.06 1.25 -3.63
C SER A 236 6.93 0.59 -4.98
N LEU A 237 7.97 0.71 -5.82
CA LEU A 237 8.00 0.08 -7.13
C LEU A 237 7.93 -1.44 -7.03
N VAL A 238 8.79 -2.05 -6.21
CA VAL A 238 8.86 -3.51 -6.06
C VAL A 238 7.55 -4.08 -5.52
N ALA A 239 6.98 -3.49 -4.46
CA ALA A 239 5.78 -4.01 -3.82
C ALA A 239 4.54 -3.87 -4.71
N LYS A 240 4.36 -2.73 -5.37
CA LYS A 240 3.25 -2.52 -6.30
C LYS A 240 3.34 -3.45 -7.51
N SER A 241 4.55 -3.63 -8.06
CA SER A 241 4.79 -4.56 -9.16
C SER A 241 4.53 -6.00 -8.74
N ALA A 242 5.03 -6.41 -7.57
CA ALA A 242 4.84 -7.75 -7.03
C ALA A 242 3.35 -8.07 -6.84
N LEU A 243 2.57 -7.17 -6.24
CA LEU A 243 1.13 -7.37 -6.10
C LEU A 243 0.45 -7.45 -7.47
N ALA A 244 0.68 -6.46 -8.33
CA ALA A 244 0.00 -6.37 -9.62
C ALA A 244 0.17 -7.62 -10.47
N TRP A 245 1.41 -8.11 -10.61
CA TRP A 245 1.68 -9.24 -11.50
C TRP A 245 1.29 -10.58 -10.89
N GLN A 246 1.30 -10.73 -9.56
CA GLN A 246 0.75 -11.91 -8.90
C GLN A 246 -0.79 -11.95 -9.04
N VAL A 247 -1.47 -10.80 -8.86
CA VAL A 247 -2.92 -10.69 -9.10
C VAL A 247 -3.24 -10.95 -10.56
N PHE A 248 -2.47 -10.36 -11.48
CA PHE A 248 -2.67 -10.54 -12.91
C PHE A 248 -2.59 -12.02 -13.30
N ALA A 249 -1.52 -12.71 -12.90
CA ALA A 249 -1.33 -14.13 -13.19
C ALA A 249 -2.40 -15.02 -12.54
N GLY A 250 -2.89 -14.65 -11.35
CA GLY A 250 -3.87 -15.43 -10.60
C GLY A 250 -5.32 -15.25 -11.05
N THR A 251 -5.71 -14.06 -11.54
CA THR A 251 -7.12 -13.73 -11.79
C THR A 251 -7.41 -12.96 -13.07
N LEU A 252 -6.42 -12.34 -13.73
CA LEU A 252 -6.66 -11.41 -14.86
C LEU A 252 -6.16 -11.92 -16.22
N VAL A 253 -5.56 -13.11 -16.29
CA VAL A 253 -5.15 -13.71 -17.57
C VAL A 253 -6.40 -14.12 -18.36
N PRO A 254 -6.53 -13.74 -19.64
CA PRO A 254 -7.61 -14.22 -20.50
C PRO A 254 -7.59 -15.75 -20.62
N PRO A 255 -8.77 -16.41 -20.67
CA PRO A 255 -8.81 -17.83 -20.98
C PRO A 255 -8.15 -18.08 -22.35
N ALA A 256 -7.36 -19.15 -22.43
CA ALA A 256 -6.66 -19.57 -23.64
C ALA A 256 -7.62 -20.05 -24.73
#